data_AF-A0A7W0HTM7-F1
#
_entry.id   AF-A0A7W0HTM7-F1
#
_cell.length_a   1.000
_cell.length_b   1.000
_cell.length_c   1.000
_cell.angle_alpha   90.00
_cell.angle_beta   90.00
_cell.angle_gamma   90.00
#
_symmetry.space_group_name_H-M   'P 1'
#
loop_
_entity.id
_entity.type
_entity.pdbx_description
1 polymer ?
#
loop_
_entity_poly.entity_id
_entity_poly.type
_entity_poly.pdbx_seq_one_letter_code
_entity_poly.pdbx_strand_id
1 'polypeptide(L)'
;MNPLFKALVDDAGLFPPTSLPFGDALERHRHDTSPVLTHRFLCPASKLDTLRSSAYVPARIGLIVDTPQVPDFSDLPVDIVERRLERSPDGGDLPPGVRLFYEVAPDKAVAGLPERVGLKVRCGGLTADAFPSAENLGAFIRFCVEHSVPFKATAGLHHAVRHFDATLGVDRHGFLNLVVAVCEAVEGRDPVAALKSTDVGGLVRLAQAVPAGTAVEARRLLVSYGSCSTSAPVEDLIALGLIEKDV
;
A
#
# COMPACT_ATOMS: atom_id res chain seq x y z
N MET A 1 -11.06 17.21 -0.32
CA MET A 1 -10.54 15.89 -0.76
C MET A 1 -11.27 14.77 -0.04
N ASN A 2 -11.74 13.75 -0.78
CA ASN A 2 -12.35 12.54 -0.21
C ASN A 2 -11.32 11.83 0.71
N PRO A 3 -11.66 11.51 1.98
CA PRO A 3 -10.73 10.88 2.92
C PRO A 3 -10.18 9.53 2.42
N LEU A 4 -10.88 8.84 1.52
CA LEU A 4 -10.43 7.58 0.91
C LEU A 4 -9.08 7.68 0.20
N PHE A 5 -8.76 8.83 -0.38
CA PHE A 5 -7.55 9.00 -1.19
C PHE A 5 -6.47 9.79 -0.47
N LYS A 6 -6.79 10.42 0.66
CA LYS A 6 -5.81 11.19 1.43
C LYS A 6 -4.73 10.27 2.01
N ALA A 7 -3.46 10.62 1.77
CA ALA A 7 -2.29 9.89 2.25
C ALA A 7 -2.43 8.36 2.05
N LEU A 8 -2.70 7.96 0.81
CA LEU A 8 -2.93 6.58 0.41
C LEU A 8 -1.68 5.90 -0.17
N VAL A 9 -0.81 6.66 -0.83
CA VAL A 9 0.31 6.11 -1.63
C VAL A 9 1.65 6.38 -0.96
N ASP A 10 2.40 5.32 -0.66
CA ASP A 10 3.83 5.44 -0.32
C ASP A 10 4.68 5.42 -1.59
N ASP A 11 5.79 6.15 -1.55
CA ASP A 11 6.76 6.18 -2.64
C ASP A 11 7.66 4.94 -2.59
N ALA A 12 7.45 4.05 -3.56
CA ALA A 12 8.22 2.82 -3.75
C ALA A 12 9.11 2.89 -5.00
N GLY A 13 9.60 4.09 -5.37
CA GLY A 13 10.39 4.31 -6.59
C GLY A 13 11.64 3.45 -6.75
N LEU A 14 12.26 3.05 -5.63
CA LEU A 14 13.42 2.17 -5.61
C LEU A 14 13.11 0.72 -6.00
N PHE A 15 11.83 0.34 -6.04
CA PHE A 15 11.41 -1.04 -6.26
C PHE A 15 10.90 -1.25 -7.69
N PRO A 16 10.95 -2.49 -8.19
CA PRO A 16 10.41 -2.82 -9.51
C PRO A 16 8.92 -2.46 -9.66
N PRO A 17 8.47 -2.17 -10.90
CA PRO A 17 9.24 -2.24 -12.14
C PRO A 17 10.11 -1.02 -12.44
N THR A 18 9.88 0.13 -11.80
CA THR A 18 10.61 1.36 -12.14
C THR A 18 12.07 1.27 -11.70
N SER A 19 12.33 0.83 -10.46
CA SER A 19 13.69 0.64 -9.92
C SER A 19 14.61 1.86 -10.15
N LEU A 20 14.15 3.05 -9.79
CA LEU A 20 14.91 4.28 -9.99
C LEU A 20 16.28 4.20 -9.29
N PRO A 21 17.32 4.83 -9.87
CA PRO A 21 18.53 5.14 -9.13
C PRO A 21 18.19 5.86 -7.82
N PHE A 22 18.95 5.59 -6.76
CA PHE A 22 18.60 6.06 -5.42
C PHE A 22 18.49 7.59 -5.32
N GLY A 23 19.40 8.32 -5.97
CA GLY A 23 19.37 9.78 -6.03
C GLY A 23 18.12 10.30 -6.74
N ASP A 24 17.79 9.75 -7.91
CA ASP A 24 16.61 10.12 -8.69
C ASP A 24 15.31 9.85 -7.92
N ALA A 25 15.25 8.74 -7.19
CA ALA A 25 14.11 8.42 -6.33
C ALA A 25 13.93 9.47 -5.22
N LEU A 26 15.01 9.89 -4.57
CA LEU A 26 14.98 10.94 -3.54
C LEU A 26 14.62 12.31 -4.10
N GLU A 27 15.16 12.67 -5.27
CA GLU A 27 14.86 13.94 -5.93
C GLU A 27 13.37 14.01 -6.31
N ARG A 28 12.84 12.95 -6.92
CA ARG A 28 11.41 12.82 -7.18
C ARG A 28 10.59 12.91 -5.90
N HIS A 29 10.97 12.17 -4.85
CA HIS A 29 10.25 12.19 -3.57
C HIS A 29 10.17 13.59 -2.97
N ARG A 30 11.26 14.36 -3.10
CA ARG A 30 11.35 15.73 -2.61
C ARG A 30 10.47 16.69 -3.43
N HIS A 31 10.40 16.48 -4.74
CA HIS A 31 9.70 17.37 -5.66
C HIS A 31 8.19 17.11 -5.69
N ASP A 32 7.79 15.85 -5.75
CA ASP A 32 6.40 15.46 -5.99
C ASP A 32 5.56 15.70 -4.75
N THR A 33 4.55 16.56 -4.90
CA THR A 33 3.61 16.87 -3.84
C THR A 33 2.19 16.61 -4.27
N SER A 34 1.45 15.87 -3.44
CA SER A 34 0.02 15.67 -3.60
C SER A 34 -0.55 15.17 -2.27
N PRO A 35 -1.73 15.64 -1.85
CA PRO A 35 -2.42 15.11 -0.68
C PRO A 35 -2.80 13.63 -0.77
N VAL A 36 -2.69 13.00 -1.95
CA VAL A 36 -2.83 11.54 -2.14
C VAL A 36 -1.60 10.78 -1.63
N LEU A 37 -0.42 11.41 -1.66
CA LEU A 37 0.82 10.80 -1.19
C LEU A 37 0.90 10.83 0.33
N THR A 38 1.47 9.78 0.92
CA THR A 38 1.78 9.74 2.36
C THR A 38 3.00 10.58 2.73
N HIS A 39 3.79 10.96 1.71
CA HIS A 39 5.14 11.49 1.83
C HIS A 39 6.08 10.58 2.64
N ARG A 40 5.84 9.27 2.55
CA ARG A 40 6.74 8.24 3.05
C ARG A 40 7.58 7.68 1.91
N PHE A 41 8.89 7.73 2.07
CA PHE A 41 9.84 7.08 1.17
C PHE A 41 10.13 5.66 1.64
N LEU A 42 9.82 4.65 0.82
CA LEU A 42 10.15 3.26 1.12
C LEU A 42 11.63 3.01 0.81
N CYS A 43 12.41 2.72 1.85
CA CYS A 43 13.86 2.56 1.77
C CYS A 43 14.25 1.13 2.18
N PRO A 44 15.01 0.39 1.34
CA PRO A 44 15.63 -0.86 1.77
C PRO A 44 16.60 -0.62 2.93
N ALA A 45 16.61 -1.52 3.91
CA ALA A 45 17.52 -1.47 5.04
C ALA A 45 18.99 -1.45 4.61
N SER A 46 19.33 -2.16 3.53
CA SER A 46 20.66 -2.15 2.90
C SER A 46 21.10 -0.79 2.34
N LYS A 47 20.21 0.21 2.27
CA LYS A 47 20.46 1.54 1.72
C LYS A 47 20.43 2.67 2.75
N LEU A 48 20.29 2.37 4.05
CA LEU A 48 20.26 3.41 5.07
C LEU A 48 21.51 4.28 5.12
N ASP A 49 22.70 3.72 4.95
CA ASP A 49 23.93 4.51 4.95
C ASP A 49 24.04 5.43 3.73
N THR A 50 23.47 5.00 2.60
CA THR A 50 23.32 5.87 1.41
C THR A 50 22.37 7.02 1.72
N LEU A 51 21.24 6.74 2.40
CA LEU A 51 20.30 7.77 2.83
C LEU A 51 20.93 8.79 3.78
N ARG A 52 21.68 8.33 4.79
CA ARG A 52 22.40 9.18 5.74
C ARG A 52 23.41 10.11 5.08
N SER A 53 24.05 9.62 4.02
CA SER A 53 25.05 10.38 3.26
C SER A 53 24.41 11.31 2.22
N SER A 54 23.09 11.29 2.06
CA SER A 54 22.37 12.11 1.09
C SER A 54 22.12 13.53 1.62
N ALA A 55 22.06 14.50 0.71
CA ALA A 55 21.80 15.91 1.08
C ALA A 55 20.36 16.17 1.54
N TYR A 56 19.45 15.20 1.35
CA TYR A 56 18.04 15.28 1.72
C TYR A 56 17.63 13.98 2.41
N VAL A 57 16.95 14.11 3.54
CA VAL A 57 16.33 13.01 4.28
C VAL A 57 14.82 13.23 4.28
N PRO A 58 14.01 12.28 3.75
CA PRO A 58 12.56 12.35 3.79
C PRO A 58 12.04 12.48 5.22
N ALA A 59 10.96 13.25 5.40
CA ALA A 59 10.35 13.45 6.73
C ALA A 59 9.67 12.19 7.29
N ARG A 60 9.38 11.20 6.44
CA ARG A 60 8.84 9.88 6.84
C ARG A 60 9.50 8.80 6.00
N ILE A 61 9.94 7.74 6.66
CA ILE A 61 10.59 6.60 6.01
C ILE A 61 9.84 5.31 6.38
N GLY A 62 9.58 4.49 5.36
CA GLY A 62 9.19 3.10 5.55
C GLY A 62 10.37 2.19 5.30
N LEU A 63 10.85 1.50 6.32
CA LEU A 63 12.02 0.64 6.22
C LEU A 63 11.61 -0.74 5.70
N ILE A 64 12.14 -1.15 4.54
CA ILE A 64 11.96 -2.50 4.00
C ILE A 64 13.16 -3.35 4.44
N VAL A 65 12.92 -4.36 5.28
CA VAL A 65 13.97 -5.23 5.81
C VAL A 65 14.37 -6.24 4.73
N ASP A 66 15.45 -5.92 4.01
CA ASP A 66 16.11 -6.75 2.99
C ASP A 66 17.46 -7.29 3.47
N THR A 67 17.75 -7.14 4.77
CA THR A 67 18.97 -7.57 5.44
C THR A 67 18.64 -8.59 6.55
N PRO A 68 19.60 -9.45 6.96
CA PRO A 68 19.36 -10.45 8.02
C PRO A 68 19.02 -9.86 9.39
N GLN A 69 19.47 -8.63 9.65
CA GLN A 69 19.28 -7.90 10.90
C GLN A 69 18.84 -6.49 10.56
N VAL A 70 17.88 -5.95 11.33
CA VAL A 70 17.45 -4.57 11.14
C VAL A 70 18.59 -3.65 11.61
N PRO A 71 19.18 -2.82 10.72
CA PRO A 71 20.20 -1.87 11.11
C PRO A 71 19.62 -0.83 12.08
N ASP A 72 20.48 -0.17 12.87
CA ASP A 72 20.04 0.99 13.63
C ASP A 72 19.50 2.06 12.68
N PHE A 73 18.37 2.65 13.05
CA PHE A 73 17.70 3.73 12.32
C PHE A 73 17.20 4.82 13.29
N SER A 74 17.70 4.84 14.54
CA SER A 74 17.26 5.77 15.59
C SER A 74 17.46 7.25 15.25
N ASP A 75 18.38 7.54 14.32
CA ASP A 75 18.67 8.87 13.77
C ASP A 75 17.78 9.27 12.59
N LEU A 76 16.95 8.34 12.08
CA LEU A 76 16.12 8.52 10.89
C LEU A 76 14.62 8.54 11.26
N PRO A 77 13.78 9.31 10.55
CA PRO A 77 12.35 9.38 10.81
C PRO A 77 11.58 8.17 10.24
N VAL A 78 11.95 6.97 10.70
CA VAL A 78 11.26 5.72 10.36
C VAL A 78 9.99 5.61 11.18
N ASP A 79 8.84 5.47 10.52
CA ASP A 79 7.54 5.30 11.19
C ASP A 79 6.88 3.94 10.93
N ILE A 80 7.37 3.21 9.91
CA ILE A 80 7.01 1.82 9.66
C ILE A 80 8.23 0.98 9.31
N VAL A 81 8.17 -0.30 9.70
CA VAL A 81 9.12 -1.34 9.29
C VAL A 81 8.32 -2.44 8.60
N GLU A 82 8.82 -2.97 7.49
CA GLU A 82 8.20 -4.05 6.74
C GLU A 82 9.16 -5.23 6.59
N ARG A 83 8.73 -6.44 6.93
CA ARG A 83 9.53 -7.67 6.78
C ARG A 83 8.67 -8.85 6.34
N ARG A 84 9.28 -9.88 5.75
CA ARG A 84 8.58 -11.12 5.44
C ARG A 84 8.28 -11.91 6.72
N LEU A 85 7.11 -12.55 6.78
CA LEU A 85 6.78 -13.43 7.89
C LEU A 85 7.40 -14.82 7.70
N GLU A 86 8.56 -15.06 8.31
CA GLU A 86 9.25 -16.36 8.25
C GLU A 86 8.86 -17.30 9.40
N ARG A 87 8.49 -16.74 10.55
CA ARG A 87 8.12 -17.45 11.79
C ARG A 87 6.80 -16.89 12.33
N SER A 88 6.40 -17.32 13.52
CA SER A 88 5.28 -16.69 14.23
C SER A 88 5.50 -15.18 14.37
N PRO A 89 4.46 -14.35 14.21
CA PRO A 89 4.60 -12.90 14.31
C PRO A 89 5.02 -12.50 15.73
N ASP A 90 5.98 -11.59 15.82
CA ASP A 90 6.37 -10.92 17.06
C ASP A 90 6.21 -9.40 16.89
N GLY A 91 6.29 -8.64 17.99
CA GLY A 91 6.19 -7.18 17.93
C GLY A 91 7.41 -6.50 17.31
N GLY A 92 8.50 -7.25 17.11
CA GLY A 92 9.84 -6.72 16.93
C GLY A 92 10.37 -6.05 18.20
N ASP A 93 11.68 -5.84 18.24
CA ASP A 93 12.30 -4.87 19.15
C ASP A 93 12.39 -3.54 18.39
N LEU A 94 11.28 -2.79 18.38
CA LEU A 94 11.14 -1.54 17.62
C LEU A 94 10.88 -0.36 18.55
N PRO A 95 11.41 0.84 18.22
CA PRO A 95 11.15 2.04 19.01
C PRO A 95 9.65 2.35 19.15
N PRO A 96 9.24 3.02 20.25
CA PRO A 96 7.88 3.50 20.40
C PRO A 96 7.43 4.37 19.21
N GLY A 97 6.21 4.13 18.72
CA GLY A 97 5.66 4.89 17.59
C GLY A 97 5.91 4.26 16.21
N VAL A 98 6.85 3.32 16.09
CA VAL A 98 7.07 2.55 14.86
C VAL A 98 6.05 1.42 14.76
N ARG A 99 5.42 1.27 13.59
CA ARG A 99 4.54 0.13 13.30
C ARG A 99 5.26 -0.92 12.45
N LEU A 100 5.02 -2.18 12.75
CA LEU A 100 5.58 -3.29 12.00
C LEU A 100 4.53 -3.87 11.04
N PHE A 101 4.91 -4.14 9.79
CA PHE A 101 4.06 -4.86 8.84
C PHE A 101 4.74 -6.14 8.36
N TYR A 102 4.05 -7.25 8.51
CA TYR A 102 4.51 -8.54 8.00
C TYR A 102 3.95 -8.81 6.61
N GLU A 103 4.82 -9.04 5.63
CA GLU A 103 4.40 -9.56 4.32
C GLU A 103 3.92 -11.00 4.45
N VAL A 104 2.69 -11.25 4.03
CA VAL A 104 2.02 -12.55 4.10
C VAL A 104 1.31 -12.88 2.80
N ALA A 105 1.11 -14.18 2.56
CA ALA A 105 0.24 -14.63 1.48
C ALA A 105 -1.23 -14.35 1.84
N PRO A 106 -2.07 -13.92 0.89
CA PRO A 106 -3.44 -13.50 1.18
C PRO A 106 -4.37 -14.62 1.67
N ASP A 107 -4.05 -15.87 1.36
CA ASP A 107 -4.75 -17.07 1.82
C ASP A 107 -4.30 -17.55 3.21
N LYS A 108 -3.27 -16.93 3.80
CA LYS A 108 -2.70 -17.33 5.08
C LYS A 108 -3.28 -16.50 6.23
N ALA A 109 -4.09 -17.14 7.07
CA ALA A 109 -4.52 -16.56 8.34
C ALA A 109 -3.33 -16.38 9.29
N VAL A 110 -3.31 -15.26 10.02
CA VAL A 110 -2.27 -14.94 11.00
C VAL A 110 -2.91 -14.64 12.35
N ALA A 111 -2.75 -15.54 13.32
CA ALA A 111 -3.30 -15.35 14.66
C ALA A 111 -2.29 -14.66 15.60
N GLY A 112 -2.81 -14.00 16.63
CA GLY A 112 -1.99 -13.49 17.75
C GLY A 112 -1.10 -12.30 17.38
N LEU A 113 -1.55 -11.44 16.47
CA LEU A 113 -0.82 -10.22 16.13
C LEU A 113 -0.75 -9.25 17.33
N PRO A 114 0.44 -8.79 17.71
CA PRO A 114 0.58 -7.72 18.70
C PRO A 114 -0.03 -6.40 18.23
N GLU A 115 -0.39 -5.51 19.16
CA GLU A 115 -1.13 -4.26 18.88
C GLU A 115 -0.50 -3.35 17.81
N ARG A 116 0.84 -3.32 17.71
CA ARG A 116 1.58 -2.47 16.75
C ARG A 116 1.91 -3.17 15.43
N VAL A 117 1.36 -4.36 15.22
CA VAL A 117 1.65 -5.19 14.06
C VAL A 117 0.46 -5.16 13.10
N GLY A 118 0.76 -4.83 11.85
CA GLY A 118 -0.14 -4.97 10.72
C GLY A 118 0.34 -6.00 9.71
N LEU A 119 -0.45 -6.18 8.66
CA LEU A 119 -0.14 -7.11 7.58
C LEU A 119 0.18 -6.37 6.28
N LYS A 120 1.02 -6.96 5.45
CA LYS A 120 1.27 -6.49 4.10
C LYS A 120 0.92 -7.60 3.12
N VAL A 121 0.11 -7.27 2.12
CA VAL A 121 -0.27 -8.19 1.06
C VAL A 121 0.33 -7.74 -0.26
N ARG A 122 0.83 -8.71 -1.04
CA ARG A 122 1.29 -8.49 -2.41
C ARG A 122 0.11 -8.66 -3.37
N CYS A 123 -0.11 -7.70 -4.27
CA CYS A 123 -1.19 -7.71 -5.24
C CYS A 123 -0.71 -7.97 -6.68
N GLY A 124 0.58 -8.24 -6.88
CA GLY A 124 1.14 -8.58 -8.18
C GLY A 124 2.65 -8.77 -8.18
N GLY A 125 3.21 -9.07 -9.35
CA GLY A 125 4.63 -9.25 -9.57
C GLY A 125 4.98 -9.38 -11.05
N LEU A 126 6.11 -10.03 -11.34
CA LEU A 126 6.62 -10.21 -12.71
C LEU A 126 6.03 -11.44 -13.42
N THR A 127 5.30 -12.27 -12.69
CA THR A 127 4.73 -13.53 -13.17
C THR A 127 3.25 -13.61 -12.78
N ALA A 128 2.46 -14.38 -13.54
CA ALA A 128 1.01 -14.48 -13.32
C ALA A 128 0.63 -15.00 -11.92
N ASP A 129 1.41 -15.94 -11.37
CA ASP A 129 1.22 -16.52 -10.03
C ASP A 129 1.51 -15.53 -8.88
N ALA A 130 2.18 -14.41 -9.17
CA ALA A 130 2.39 -13.35 -8.19
C ALA A 130 1.14 -12.47 -7.97
N PHE A 131 0.09 -12.63 -8.78
CA PHE A 131 -1.19 -11.93 -8.63
C PHE A 131 -2.17 -12.84 -7.90
N PRO A 132 -2.56 -12.51 -6.65
CA PRO A 132 -3.55 -13.31 -5.95
C PRO A 132 -4.91 -13.21 -6.65
N SER A 133 -5.74 -14.25 -6.53
CA SER A 133 -7.13 -14.18 -6.98
C SER A 133 -7.90 -13.10 -6.22
N ALA A 134 -8.99 -12.61 -6.81
CA ALA A 134 -9.88 -11.66 -6.14
C ALA A 134 -10.49 -12.28 -4.86
N GLU A 135 -10.71 -13.59 -4.86
CA GLU A 135 -11.20 -14.37 -3.72
C GLU A 135 -10.20 -14.37 -2.57
N ASN A 136 -8.91 -14.66 -2.85
CA ASN A 136 -7.87 -14.68 -1.83
C ASN A 136 -7.64 -13.28 -1.26
N LEU A 137 -7.58 -12.26 -2.12
CA LEU A 137 -7.45 -10.88 -1.68
C LEU A 137 -8.69 -10.40 -0.89
N GLY A 138 -9.89 -10.82 -1.29
CA GLY A 138 -11.14 -10.53 -0.56
C GLY A 138 -11.19 -11.21 0.81
N ALA A 139 -10.73 -12.47 0.91
CA ALA A 139 -10.61 -13.18 2.18
C ALA A 139 -9.62 -12.48 3.12
N PHE A 140 -8.46 -12.03 2.60
CA PHE A 140 -7.49 -11.24 3.34
C PHE A 140 -8.10 -9.92 3.87
N ILE A 141 -8.85 -9.20 3.03
CA ILE A 141 -9.51 -7.95 3.44
C ILE A 141 -10.53 -8.21 4.57
N ARG A 142 -11.40 -9.22 4.41
CA ARG A 142 -12.39 -9.59 5.44
C ARG A 142 -11.70 -9.93 6.75
N PHE A 143 -10.65 -10.75 6.70
CA PHE A 143 -9.86 -11.09 7.89
C PHE A 143 -9.34 -9.82 8.61
N CYS A 144 -8.77 -8.88 7.86
CA CYS A 144 -8.25 -7.64 8.45
C CYS A 144 -9.34 -6.77 9.07
N VAL A 145 -10.50 -6.66 8.42
CA VAL A 145 -11.66 -5.93 8.94
C VAL A 145 -12.20 -6.58 10.20
N GLU A 146 -12.48 -7.89 10.17
CA GLU A 146 -13.04 -8.66 11.28
C GLU A 146 -12.15 -8.60 12.53
N HIS A 147 -10.83 -8.61 12.36
CA HIS A 147 -9.86 -8.61 13.46
C HIS A 147 -9.29 -7.22 13.75
N SER A 148 -9.79 -6.16 13.09
CA SER A 148 -9.27 -4.79 13.22
C SER A 148 -7.75 -4.66 12.99
N VAL A 149 -7.21 -5.49 12.10
CA VAL A 149 -5.78 -5.53 11.78
C VAL A 149 -5.48 -4.50 10.69
N PRO A 150 -4.65 -3.48 10.95
CA PRO A 150 -4.22 -2.56 9.91
C PRO A 150 -3.37 -3.29 8.88
N PHE A 151 -3.52 -2.95 7.61
CA PHE A 151 -2.76 -3.58 6.55
C PHE A 151 -2.31 -2.60 5.47
N LYS A 152 -1.35 -3.05 4.68
CA LYS A 152 -0.82 -2.34 3.51
C LYS A 152 -0.84 -3.27 2.31
N ALA A 153 -0.91 -2.68 1.12
CA ALA A 153 -0.74 -3.43 -0.12
C ALA A 153 0.55 -3.04 -0.85
N THR A 154 1.07 -3.93 -1.68
CA THR A 154 2.26 -3.65 -2.48
C THR A 154 2.23 -4.40 -3.80
N ALA A 155 2.91 -3.85 -4.81
CA ALA A 155 3.05 -4.38 -6.16
C ALA A 155 1.74 -4.61 -6.93
N GLY A 156 1.78 -4.44 -8.25
CA GLY A 156 0.66 -4.75 -9.15
C GLY A 156 -0.43 -3.68 -9.26
N LEU A 157 -0.53 -2.74 -8.31
CA LEU A 157 -1.56 -1.71 -8.22
C LEU A 157 -1.23 -0.43 -9.03
N HIS A 158 -0.90 -0.58 -10.32
CA HIS A 158 -0.40 0.54 -11.14
C HIS A 158 -1.52 1.39 -11.76
N HIS A 159 -2.74 0.85 -11.84
CA HIS A 159 -3.89 1.54 -12.39
C HIS A 159 -5.02 1.58 -11.36
N ALA A 160 -5.92 2.56 -11.48
CA ALA A 160 -7.07 2.68 -10.58
C ALA A 160 -8.00 1.48 -10.70
N VAL A 161 -8.30 1.04 -11.93
CA VAL A 161 -9.30 0.01 -12.19
C VAL A 161 -8.64 -1.29 -12.69
N ARG A 162 -9.21 -2.42 -12.26
CA ARG A 162 -8.85 -3.76 -12.71
C ARG A 162 -8.87 -3.84 -14.23
N HIS A 163 -7.86 -4.48 -14.80
CA HIS A 163 -7.74 -4.68 -16.24
C HIS A 163 -6.97 -5.97 -16.53
N PHE A 164 -7.22 -6.55 -17.71
CA PHE A 164 -6.49 -7.73 -18.16
C PHE A 164 -5.14 -7.34 -18.75
N ASP A 165 -4.07 -8.01 -18.30
CA ASP A 165 -2.73 -7.89 -18.88
C ASP A 165 -2.49 -9.07 -19.83
N ALA A 166 -2.48 -8.77 -21.14
CA ALA A 166 -2.30 -9.78 -22.17
C ALA A 166 -0.88 -10.38 -22.22
N THR A 167 0.12 -9.67 -21.70
CA THR A 167 1.51 -10.16 -21.66
C THR A 167 1.69 -11.20 -20.56
N LEU A 168 1.08 -10.98 -19.39
CA LEU A 168 1.13 -11.91 -18.28
C LEU A 168 0.00 -12.95 -18.31
N GLY A 169 -1.04 -12.71 -19.10
CA GLY A 169 -2.22 -13.58 -19.16
C GLY A 169 -3.03 -13.57 -17.86
N VAL A 170 -3.04 -12.45 -17.13
CA VAL A 170 -3.66 -12.34 -15.81
C VAL A 170 -4.40 -11.01 -15.67
N ASP A 171 -5.48 -11.01 -14.88
CA ASP A 171 -6.09 -9.76 -14.45
C ASP A 171 -5.23 -9.09 -13.39
N ARG A 172 -4.94 -7.80 -13.60
CA ARG A 172 -4.25 -6.96 -12.63
C ARG A 172 -5.28 -6.24 -11.77
N HIS A 173 -5.06 -6.20 -10.46
CA HIS A 173 -5.91 -5.48 -9.52
C HIS A 173 -5.75 -3.95 -9.69
N GLY A 174 -6.84 -3.22 -9.51
CA GLY A 174 -6.83 -1.77 -9.44
C GLY A 174 -6.77 -1.25 -8.00
N PHE A 175 -6.09 -0.13 -7.74
CA PHE A 175 -6.06 0.45 -6.38
C PHE A 175 -7.43 1.02 -5.96
N LEU A 176 -8.25 1.49 -6.89
CA LEU A 176 -9.62 1.92 -6.61
C LEU A 176 -10.49 0.71 -6.26
N ASN A 177 -10.34 -0.41 -6.98
CA ASN A 177 -11.00 -1.66 -6.62
C ASN A 177 -10.66 -2.08 -5.19
N LEU A 178 -9.38 -2.00 -4.81
CA LEU A 178 -8.93 -2.32 -3.46
C LEU A 178 -9.58 -1.41 -2.41
N VAL A 179 -9.55 -0.08 -2.61
CA VAL A 179 -10.13 0.88 -1.67
C VAL A 179 -11.64 0.66 -1.50
N VAL A 180 -12.38 0.49 -2.61
CA VAL A 180 -13.82 0.22 -2.57
C VAL A 180 -14.11 -1.12 -1.90
N ALA A 181 -13.33 -2.17 -2.19
CA ALA A 181 -13.47 -3.47 -1.56
C ALA A 181 -13.31 -3.42 -0.03
N VAL A 182 -12.37 -2.61 0.48
CA VAL A 182 -12.24 -2.39 1.93
C VAL A 182 -13.48 -1.71 2.49
N CYS A 183 -14.04 -0.72 1.80
CA CYS A 183 -15.28 -0.06 2.23
C CYS A 183 -16.47 -1.04 2.26
N GLU A 184 -16.60 -1.89 1.25
CA GLU A 184 -17.61 -2.95 1.22
C GLU A 184 -17.47 -3.89 2.42
N ALA A 185 -16.25 -4.34 2.71
CA ALA A 185 -16.00 -5.24 3.84
C ALA A 185 -16.26 -4.57 5.21
N VAL A 186 -15.89 -3.30 5.39
CA VAL A 186 -16.22 -2.51 6.61
C VAL A 186 -17.73 -2.44 6.84
N GLU A 187 -18.49 -2.41 5.77
CA GLU A 187 -19.96 -2.38 5.82
C GLU A 187 -20.61 -3.77 5.91
N GLY A 188 -19.80 -4.83 6.09
CA GLY A 188 -20.27 -6.21 6.17
C GLY A 188 -20.71 -6.80 4.82
N ARG A 189 -20.34 -6.18 3.69
CA ARG A 189 -20.61 -6.67 2.33
C ARG A 189 -19.41 -7.44 1.77
N ASP A 190 -19.63 -8.18 0.68
CA ASP A 190 -18.58 -8.99 0.06
C ASP A 190 -17.60 -8.11 -0.76
N PRO A 191 -16.30 -8.04 -0.40
CA PRO A 191 -15.30 -7.27 -1.16
C PRO A 191 -15.03 -7.81 -2.57
N VAL A 192 -15.30 -9.10 -2.84
CA VAL A 192 -14.87 -9.75 -4.08
C VAL A 192 -15.52 -9.15 -5.32
N ALA A 193 -16.78 -8.70 -5.23
CA ALA A 193 -17.48 -8.06 -6.33
C ALA A 193 -16.78 -6.77 -6.78
N ALA A 194 -16.37 -5.93 -5.82
CA ALA A 194 -15.59 -4.73 -6.09
C ALA A 194 -14.21 -5.06 -6.66
N LEU A 195 -13.52 -6.09 -6.14
CA LEU A 195 -12.21 -6.52 -6.63
C LEU A 195 -12.21 -7.04 -8.07
N LYS A 196 -13.32 -7.65 -8.52
CA LYS A 196 -13.48 -8.18 -9.89
C LYS A 196 -14.01 -7.15 -10.89
N SER A 197 -14.57 -6.05 -10.42
CA SER A 197 -15.22 -5.06 -11.30
C SER A 197 -14.23 -4.43 -12.26
N THR A 198 -14.60 -4.41 -13.54
CA THR A 198 -13.98 -3.59 -14.59
C THR A 198 -14.88 -2.41 -15.00
N ASP A 199 -16.05 -2.26 -14.35
CA ASP A 199 -16.96 -1.13 -14.57
C ASP A 199 -16.42 0.12 -13.85
N VAL A 200 -15.70 0.94 -14.63
CA VAL A 200 -15.13 2.21 -14.19
C VAL A 200 -16.20 3.13 -13.59
N GLY A 201 -17.34 3.30 -14.29
CA GLY A 201 -18.41 4.19 -13.85
C GLY A 201 -19.06 3.69 -12.57
N GLY A 202 -19.23 2.38 -12.43
CA GLY A 202 -19.71 1.72 -11.21
C GLY A 202 -18.79 1.97 -10.02
N LEU A 203 -17.48 1.76 -10.18
CA LEU A 203 -16.50 1.98 -9.12
C LEU A 203 -16.42 3.45 -8.68
N VAL A 204 -16.47 4.39 -9.63
CA VAL A 204 -16.49 5.84 -9.31
C VAL A 204 -17.74 6.19 -8.49
N ARG A 205 -18.92 5.72 -8.89
CA ARG A 205 -20.16 5.94 -8.13
C ARG A 205 -20.08 5.35 -6.73
N LEU A 206 -19.56 4.12 -6.60
CA LEU A 206 -19.37 3.49 -5.28
C LEU A 206 -18.43 4.31 -4.40
N ALA A 207 -17.27 4.73 -4.93
CA ALA A 207 -16.29 5.53 -4.19
C ALA A 207 -16.82 6.91 -3.76
N GLN A 208 -17.65 7.55 -4.58
CA GLN A 208 -18.30 8.82 -4.25
C GLN A 208 -19.44 8.66 -3.23
N ALA A 209 -20.10 7.50 -3.20
CA ALA A 209 -21.21 7.21 -2.31
C ALA A 209 -20.79 6.66 -0.93
N VAL A 210 -19.49 6.41 -0.70
CA VAL A 210 -19.00 5.88 0.58
C VAL A 210 -19.33 6.85 1.72
N PRO A 211 -20.04 6.41 2.78
CA PRO A 211 -20.29 7.24 3.95
C PRO A 211 -19.01 7.68 4.66
N ALA A 212 -19.01 8.86 5.26
CA ALA A 212 -17.82 9.41 5.92
C ALA A 212 -17.24 8.50 7.01
N GLY A 213 -18.10 7.87 7.82
CA GLY A 213 -17.67 6.92 8.86
C GLY A 213 -16.97 5.69 8.29
N THR A 214 -17.54 5.12 7.23
CA THR A 214 -16.97 3.99 6.47
C THR A 214 -15.62 4.35 5.88
N ALA A 215 -15.50 5.55 5.29
CA ALA A 215 -14.24 5.99 4.70
C ALA A 215 -13.15 6.16 5.76
N VAL A 216 -13.47 6.70 6.94
CA VAL A 216 -12.53 6.82 8.06
C VAL A 216 -12.08 5.44 8.53
N GLU A 217 -13.01 4.50 8.72
CA GLU A 217 -12.68 3.16 9.21
C GLU A 217 -11.89 2.34 8.16
N ALA A 218 -12.29 2.40 6.89
CA ALA A 218 -11.57 1.78 5.79
C ALA A 218 -10.12 2.28 5.70
N ARG A 219 -9.89 3.59 5.92
CA ARG A 219 -8.55 4.19 5.94
C ARG A 219 -7.79 4.00 7.25
N ARG A 220 -8.47 3.67 8.35
CA ARG A 220 -7.81 3.19 9.58
C ARG A 220 -7.19 1.81 9.35
N LEU A 221 -7.89 0.94 8.60
CA LEU A 221 -7.47 -0.42 8.30
C LEU A 221 -6.48 -0.47 7.13
N LEU A 222 -6.86 -0.03 5.93
CA LEU A 222 -5.92 0.11 4.82
C LEU A 222 -5.04 1.31 5.11
N VAL A 223 -3.79 1.12 5.53
CA VAL A 223 -2.91 2.22 5.91
C VAL A 223 -2.39 2.95 4.67
N SER A 224 -1.89 2.20 3.70
CA SER A 224 -1.44 2.72 2.41
C SER A 224 -1.08 1.56 1.47
N TYR A 225 -0.75 1.88 0.22
CA TYR A 225 -0.06 0.94 -0.66
C TYR A 225 1.20 1.57 -1.27
N GLY A 226 2.18 0.74 -1.60
CA GLY A 226 3.40 1.19 -2.27
C GLY A 226 3.22 1.28 -3.79
N SER A 227 3.63 2.39 -4.38
CA SER A 227 3.65 2.59 -5.83
C SER A 227 5.03 2.99 -6.32
N CYS A 228 5.50 2.40 -7.41
CA CYS A 228 6.77 2.79 -8.05
C CYS A 228 6.67 4.15 -8.76
N SER A 229 5.44 4.66 -8.98
CA SER A 229 5.14 5.99 -9.50
C SER A 229 4.34 6.81 -8.48
N THR A 230 4.79 8.03 -8.22
CA THR A 230 4.13 9.04 -7.39
C THR A 230 3.04 9.80 -8.16
N SER A 231 3.16 9.93 -9.48
CA SER A 231 2.21 10.68 -10.30
C SER A 231 1.04 9.83 -10.81
N ALA A 232 1.29 8.57 -11.22
CA ALA A 232 0.28 7.75 -11.89
C ALA A 232 -1.01 7.54 -11.07
N PRO A 233 -0.98 7.26 -9.75
CA PRO A 233 -2.21 7.17 -8.96
C PRO A 233 -2.98 8.49 -8.89
N VAL A 234 -2.27 9.62 -8.86
CA VAL A 234 -2.87 10.96 -8.81
C VAL A 234 -3.53 11.28 -10.16
N GLU A 235 -2.82 11.02 -11.26
CA GLU A 235 -3.31 11.19 -12.63
C GLU A 235 -4.57 10.35 -12.88
N ASP A 236 -4.57 9.08 -12.47
CA ASP A 236 -5.74 8.21 -12.60
C ASP A 236 -6.94 8.73 -11.78
N LEU A 237 -6.72 9.19 -10.55
CA LEU A 237 -7.79 9.75 -9.72
C LEU A 237 -8.36 11.06 -10.31
N ILE A 238 -7.52 11.91 -10.90
CA ILE A 238 -7.95 13.12 -11.61
C ILE A 238 -8.75 12.74 -12.85
N ALA A 239 -8.26 11.79 -13.66
CA ALA A 239 -8.93 11.32 -14.87
C ALA A 239 -10.32 10.73 -14.58
N LEU A 240 -10.48 10.09 -13.42
CA LEU A 240 -11.75 9.56 -12.94
C LEU A 240 -12.66 10.60 -12.26
N GLY A 241 -12.20 11.85 -12.10
CA GLY A 241 -12.94 12.91 -11.41
C GLY A 241 -13.16 12.65 -9.91
N LEU A 242 -12.30 11.83 -9.30
CA LEU A 242 -12.36 11.48 -7.87
C LEU A 242 -11.61 12.48 -6.99
N ILE A 243 -10.67 13.23 -7.57
CA ILE A 243 -9.99 14.37 -6.97
C ILE A 243 -9.88 15.51 -7.99
N GLU A 244 -9.72 16.73 -7.50
CA GLU A 244 -9.41 17.89 -8.34
C GLU A 244 -7.93 17.90 -8.69
N LYS A 245 -7.60 18.50 -9.84
CA LYS A 245 -6.23 18.83 -10.18
C LYS A 245 -5.83 20.07 -9.38
N ASP A 246 -4.77 19.98 -8.60
CA ASP A 246 -4.20 21.16 -7.93
C ASP A 246 -3.83 22.19 -9.04
N VAL A 247 -4.45 23.37 -8.99
CA VAL A 247 -4.29 24.47 -9.96
C VAL A 247 -3.08 25.32 -9.61
#